data_AF-A0A953KFP8-F1
#
_entry.id   AF-A0A953KFP8-F1
#
_cell.length_a   1.000
_cell.length_b   1.000
_cell.length_c   1.000
_cell.angle_alpha   90.00
_cell.angle_beta   90.00
_cell.angle_gamma   90.00
#
_symmetry.space_group_name_H-M   'P 1'
#
loop_
_entity.id
_entity.type
_entity.pdbx_description
1 polymer ?
#
loop_
_entity_poly.entity_id
_entity_poly.type
_entity_poly.pdbx_seq_one_letter_code
_entity_poly.pdbx_strand_id
1 'polypeptide(L)'
;MNNASKKEGAFAIPAEGANLLTEIGRLTLHLAPDGLLQVINQQGETEAGIFLMESDLDALADIFDPARPRFEIERRWLVDPANAPNLSQIKLSYPKFKAIRSGILAFDAEAQLAARVRLIGERYLLDLKAGSGISRRESRAIKLSPLTGASLLDLCGERVVDKLRFDLDLFELDCFISVRGRPLVDAQERLSVLHVEREFESLEEAQTCAAPQVFGHTPREITDDSRRNNLAYALFGPPSD
;
A
#
# COMPACT_ATOMS: atom_id res chain seq x y z
N MET A 1 -22.99 14.26 -27.62
CA MET A 1 -22.95 12.87 -27.10
C MET A 1 -21.54 12.37 -27.32
N ASN A 2 -20.67 12.51 -26.31
CA ASN A 2 -19.28 12.02 -26.37
C ASN A 2 -19.23 10.64 -25.74
N ASN A 3 -19.12 9.61 -26.57
CA ASN A 3 -18.73 8.28 -26.13
C ASN A 3 -17.22 8.30 -25.85
N ALA A 4 -16.83 8.53 -24.60
CA ALA A 4 -15.50 8.18 -24.14
C ALA A 4 -15.41 6.65 -24.10
N SER A 5 -14.73 6.06 -25.08
CA SER A 5 -14.38 4.65 -25.03
C SER A 5 -13.45 4.43 -23.84
N LYS A 6 -13.88 3.58 -22.90
CA LYS A 6 -12.98 2.95 -21.94
C LYS A 6 -11.97 2.13 -22.76
N LYS A 7 -10.76 2.65 -22.93
CA LYS A 7 -9.63 1.82 -23.35
C LYS A 7 -9.31 0.93 -22.16
N GLU A 8 -9.66 -0.35 -22.27
CA GLU A 8 -9.03 -1.38 -21.46
C GLU A 8 -7.54 -1.34 -21.78
N GLY A 9 -6.73 -0.81 -20.86
CA GLY A 9 -5.28 -0.90 -20.92
C GLY A 9 -4.89 -2.36 -20.75
N ALA A 10 -4.80 -3.09 -21.85
CA ALA A 10 -4.16 -4.39 -21.87
C ALA A 10 -2.70 -4.18 -21.48
N PHE A 11 -2.32 -4.67 -20.30
CA PHE A 11 -0.92 -4.80 -19.91
C PHE A 11 -0.28 -5.78 -20.90
N ALA A 12 0.57 -5.27 -21.79
CA ALA A 12 1.38 -6.14 -22.62
C ALA A 12 2.41 -6.80 -21.69
N ILE A 13 2.20 -8.08 -21.37
CA ILE A 13 3.28 -8.94 -20.87
C ILE A 13 4.28 -9.00 -22.02
N PRO A 14 5.48 -8.41 -21.87
CA PRO A 14 6.37 -8.33 -23.00
C PRO A 14 6.95 -9.73 -23.27
N ALA A 15 6.93 -10.13 -24.54
CA ALA A 15 7.33 -11.46 -24.98
C ALA A 15 8.80 -11.74 -24.61
N GLU A 16 9.08 -13.02 -24.28
CA GLU A 16 10.39 -13.63 -23.92
C GLU A 16 11.61 -12.70 -23.89
N GLY A 17 12.16 -12.51 -22.69
CA GLY A 17 13.39 -11.73 -22.47
C GLY A 17 13.17 -10.27 -22.11
N ALA A 18 11.93 -9.88 -21.84
CA ALA A 18 11.62 -8.49 -21.59
C ALA A 18 11.70 -8.10 -20.12
N ASN A 19 12.69 -7.26 -19.86
CA ASN A 19 12.83 -6.45 -18.66
C ASN A 19 11.46 -5.88 -18.25
N LEU A 20 11.05 -6.10 -17.01
CA LEU A 20 9.90 -5.41 -16.41
C LEU A 20 10.25 -3.93 -16.22
N LEU A 21 10.46 -3.19 -17.32
CA LEU A 21 10.73 -1.76 -17.35
C LEU A 21 9.40 -1.06 -17.14
N THR A 22 9.04 -0.83 -15.90
CA THR A 22 8.10 0.25 -15.61
C THR A 22 8.93 1.45 -15.18
N GLU A 23 8.79 2.57 -15.87
CA GLU A 23 9.35 3.84 -15.41
C GLU A 23 8.46 4.32 -14.28
N ILE A 24 8.84 3.98 -13.05
CA ILE A 24 7.99 4.17 -11.89
C ILE A 24 8.42 5.46 -11.14
N GLY A 25 8.22 6.62 -11.77
CA GLY A 25 8.59 7.93 -11.20
C GLY A 25 10.07 8.27 -11.38
N ARG A 26 10.85 8.40 -10.29
CA ARG A 26 12.30 8.69 -10.35
C ARG A 26 13.18 7.45 -10.39
N LEU A 27 12.60 6.27 -10.17
CA LEU A 27 13.30 5.01 -10.10
C LEU A 27 12.66 4.03 -11.11
N THR A 28 13.51 3.32 -11.84
CA THR A 28 13.12 2.24 -12.73
C THR A 28 13.41 0.93 -12.00
N LEU A 29 12.40 0.07 -11.89
CA LEU A 29 12.62 -1.31 -11.52
C LEU A 29 13.04 -2.05 -12.80
N HIS A 30 14.17 -2.74 -12.74
CA HIS A 30 14.70 -3.51 -13.85
C HIS A 30 14.95 -4.93 -13.38
N LEU A 31 14.17 -5.87 -13.87
CA LEU A 31 14.40 -7.28 -13.61
C LEU A 31 15.30 -7.85 -14.70
N ALA A 32 16.55 -8.15 -14.35
CA ALA A 32 17.49 -8.81 -15.24
C ALA A 32 17.14 -10.31 -15.42
N PRO A 33 17.57 -10.94 -16.53
CA PRO A 33 17.27 -12.35 -16.83
C PRO A 33 17.78 -13.36 -15.79
N ASP A 34 18.76 -12.98 -14.99
CA ASP A 34 19.33 -13.80 -13.91
C ASP A 34 18.56 -13.68 -12.59
N GLY A 35 17.43 -12.97 -12.58
CA GLY A 35 16.59 -12.73 -11.41
C GLY A 35 17.03 -11.53 -10.57
N LEU A 36 18.02 -10.74 -11.00
CA LEU A 36 18.40 -9.52 -10.30
C LEU A 36 17.37 -8.41 -10.56
N LEU A 37 16.57 -8.08 -9.55
CA LEU A 37 15.76 -6.86 -9.53
C LEU A 37 16.63 -5.67 -9.11
N GLN A 38 16.95 -4.82 -10.08
CA GLN A 38 17.68 -3.58 -9.88
C GLN A 38 16.71 -2.42 -9.70
N VAL A 39 17.02 -1.56 -8.74
CA VAL A 39 16.41 -0.24 -8.59
C VAL A 39 17.38 0.75 -9.22
N ILE A 40 16.99 1.33 -10.35
CA ILE A 40 17.85 2.20 -11.17
C ILE A 40 17.35 3.64 -11.04
N ASN A 41 18.24 4.60 -10.81
CA ASN A 41 17.88 6.02 -10.75
C ASN A 41 17.71 6.66 -12.15
N GLN A 42 17.34 7.94 -12.20
CA GLN A 42 17.12 8.66 -13.46
C GLN A 42 18.40 8.81 -14.31
N GLN A 43 19.58 8.65 -13.70
CA GLN A 43 20.87 8.68 -14.37
C GLN A 43 21.27 7.31 -14.95
N GLY A 44 20.46 6.26 -14.73
CA GLY A 44 20.78 4.90 -15.16
C GLY A 44 21.70 4.14 -14.19
N GLU A 45 21.96 4.68 -13.00
CA GLU A 45 22.81 4.05 -12.00
C GLU A 45 21.99 3.14 -11.08
N THR A 46 22.57 1.99 -10.68
CA THR A 46 21.90 1.06 -9.76
C THR A 46 22.04 1.56 -8.32
N GLU A 47 20.90 1.89 -7.70
CA GLU A 47 20.79 2.30 -6.29
C GLU A 47 20.70 1.08 -5.36
N ALA A 48 20.07 0.00 -5.82
CA ALA A 48 19.97 -1.27 -5.11
C ALA A 48 19.80 -2.46 -6.06
N GLY A 49 20.28 -3.63 -5.65
CA GLY A 49 20.08 -4.89 -6.35
C GLY A 49 19.53 -5.96 -5.41
N ILE A 50 18.52 -6.68 -5.85
CA ILE A 50 17.88 -7.77 -5.11
C ILE A 50 17.90 -9.01 -5.99
N PHE A 51 18.60 -10.05 -5.58
CA PHE A 51 18.45 -11.35 -6.24
C PHE A 51 17.12 -11.96 -5.81
N LEU A 52 16.22 -12.13 -6.77
CA LEU A 52 14.94 -12.79 -6.60
C LEU A 52 15.10 -14.27 -6.92
N MET A 53 14.51 -15.13 -6.09
CA MET A 53 14.37 -16.54 -6.42
C MET A 53 13.28 -16.69 -7.50
N GLU A 54 13.26 -17.80 -8.23
CA GLU A 54 12.21 -18.10 -9.22
C GLU A 54 10.79 -17.93 -8.63
N SER A 55 10.58 -18.39 -7.38
CA SER A 55 9.31 -18.21 -6.66
C SER A 55 8.93 -16.76 -6.37
N ASP A 56 9.91 -15.85 -6.28
CA ASP A 56 9.68 -14.42 -6.09
C ASP A 56 9.33 -13.74 -7.43
N LEU A 57 9.90 -14.23 -8.54
CA LEU A 57 9.53 -13.79 -9.89
C LEU A 57 8.07 -14.14 -10.18
N ASP A 58 7.66 -15.37 -9.88
CA ASP A 58 6.28 -15.80 -9.98
C ASP A 58 5.34 -14.92 -9.14
N ALA A 59 5.77 -14.60 -7.90
CA ALA A 59 5.00 -13.76 -6.99
C ALA A 59 4.76 -12.34 -7.54
N LEU A 60 5.73 -11.76 -8.27
CA LEU A 60 5.59 -10.47 -8.95
C LEU A 60 4.78 -10.59 -10.24
N ALA A 61 4.99 -11.65 -11.02
CA ALA A 61 4.29 -11.86 -12.28
C ALA A 61 2.77 -12.01 -12.10
N ASP A 62 2.32 -12.53 -10.95
CA ASP A 62 0.90 -12.66 -10.59
C ASP A 62 0.08 -11.36 -10.83
N ILE A 63 0.68 -10.17 -10.66
CA ILE A 63 -0.06 -8.91 -10.86
C ILE A 63 -0.30 -8.58 -12.35
N PHE A 64 0.59 -9.07 -13.21
CA PHE A 64 0.56 -8.85 -14.66
C PHE A 64 -0.16 -9.97 -15.40
N ASP A 65 -0.29 -11.16 -14.80
CA ASP A 65 -0.99 -12.29 -15.39
C ASP A 65 -2.53 -12.07 -15.34
N PRO A 66 -3.18 -11.81 -16.50
CA PRO A 66 -4.63 -11.65 -16.53
C PRO A 66 -5.38 -12.96 -16.20
N ALA A 67 -4.73 -14.13 -16.28
CA ALA A 67 -5.32 -15.43 -15.99
C ALA A 67 -5.29 -15.80 -14.50
N ARG A 68 -4.50 -15.08 -13.67
CA ARG A 68 -4.38 -15.33 -12.22
C ARG A 68 -4.52 -14.05 -11.39
N PRO A 69 -5.58 -13.24 -11.58
CA PRO A 69 -5.63 -11.96 -10.90
C PRO A 69 -5.87 -12.17 -9.41
N ARG A 70 -4.86 -11.85 -8.59
CA ARG A 70 -5.03 -11.66 -7.15
C ARG A 70 -5.70 -10.32 -6.93
N PHE A 71 -7.00 -10.35 -6.67
CA PHE A 71 -7.76 -9.17 -6.31
C PHE A 71 -7.83 -9.03 -4.80
N GLU A 72 -7.43 -7.87 -4.30
CA GLU A 72 -7.81 -7.37 -2.98
C GLU A 72 -9.15 -6.65 -3.14
N ILE A 73 -10.18 -7.12 -2.44
CA ILE A 73 -11.47 -6.43 -2.34
C ILE A 73 -11.53 -5.84 -0.94
N GLU A 74 -11.52 -4.52 -0.81
CA GLU A 74 -11.52 -3.86 0.49
C GLU A 74 -12.40 -2.62 0.54
N ARG A 75 -12.95 -2.35 1.72
CA ARG A 75 -13.65 -1.09 2.02
C ARG A 75 -12.96 -0.38 3.18
N ARG A 76 -12.99 0.94 3.12
CA ARG A 76 -12.28 1.81 4.07
C ARG A 76 -13.19 2.92 4.57
N TRP A 77 -13.12 3.19 5.87
CA TRP A 77 -13.87 4.24 6.52
C TRP A 77 -12.95 5.13 7.35
N LEU A 78 -13.18 6.44 7.29
CA LEU A 78 -12.50 7.45 8.08
C LEU A 78 -13.24 7.64 9.40
N VAL A 79 -12.53 7.40 10.51
CA VAL A 79 -13.02 7.72 11.85
C VAL A 79 -12.75 9.19 12.13
N ASP A 80 -13.75 9.90 12.64
CA ASP A 80 -13.60 11.28 13.09
C ASP A 80 -12.68 11.34 14.32
N PRO A 81 -11.51 12.03 14.23
CA PRO A 81 -10.60 12.20 15.35
C PRO A 81 -11.23 12.77 16.62
N ALA A 82 -12.27 13.61 16.50
CA ALA A 82 -12.95 14.20 17.64
C ALA A 82 -13.69 13.15 18.50
N ASN A 83 -14.05 12.02 17.90
CA ASN A 83 -14.77 10.92 18.54
C ASN A 83 -13.85 9.75 18.92
N ALA A 84 -12.56 9.80 18.54
CA ALA A 84 -11.61 8.74 18.82
C ALA A 84 -10.96 8.91 20.21
N PRO A 85 -10.78 7.82 20.99
CA PRO A 85 -9.91 7.83 22.15
C PRO A 85 -8.47 8.20 21.78
N ASN A 86 -7.66 8.63 22.74
CA ASN A 86 -6.23 8.83 22.49
C ASN A 86 -5.51 7.50 22.24
N LEU A 87 -4.30 7.57 21.69
CA LEU A 87 -3.58 6.37 21.26
C LEU A 87 -3.31 5.39 22.42
N SER A 88 -2.97 5.87 23.63
CA SER A 88 -2.80 5.02 24.80
C SER A 88 -4.06 4.26 25.19
N GLN A 89 -5.23 4.91 25.14
CA GLN A 89 -6.51 4.26 25.40
C GLN A 89 -6.85 3.20 24.33
N ILE A 90 -6.56 3.48 23.06
CA ILE A 90 -6.72 2.48 21.98
C ILE A 90 -5.83 1.28 22.25
N LYS A 91 -4.54 1.48 22.58
CA LYS A 91 -3.62 0.39 22.92
C LYS A 91 -4.04 -0.42 24.13
N LEU A 92 -4.65 0.22 25.13
CA LEU A 92 -5.17 -0.46 26.32
C LEU A 92 -6.37 -1.35 25.97
N SER A 93 -7.29 -0.84 25.14
CA SER A 93 -8.49 -1.56 24.70
C SER A 93 -8.16 -2.68 23.70
N TYR A 94 -7.15 -2.46 22.85
CA TYR A 94 -6.72 -3.37 21.79
C TYR A 94 -5.21 -3.65 21.91
N PRO A 95 -4.79 -4.52 22.85
CA PRO A 95 -3.38 -4.74 23.14
C PRO A 95 -2.63 -5.47 22.03
N LYS A 96 -3.36 -6.11 21.09
CA LYS A 96 -2.78 -6.74 19.92
C LYS A 96 -2.75 -5.76 18.76
N PHE A 97 -1.55 -5.29 18.43
CA PHE A 97 -1.33 -4.42 17.29
C PHE A 97 -0.01 -4.71 16.59
N LYS A 98 0.09 -4.27 15.34
CA LYS A 98 1.29 -4.40 14.51
C LYS A 98 1.78 -2.99 14.18
N ALA A 99 3.05 -2.73 14.42
CA ALA A 99 3.71 -1.55 13.87
C ALA A 99 4.02 -1.81 12.39
N ILE A 100 3.60 -0.88 11.54
CA ILE A 100 3.78 -0.94 10.10
C ILE A 100 4.44 0.35 9.64
N ARG A 101 5.60 0.22 9.00
CA ARG A 101 6.25 1.30 8.26
C ARG A 101 6.26 0.94 6.80
N SER A 102 5.65 1.76 5.95
CA SER A 102 5.51 1.50 4.52
C SER A 102 6.10 2.63 3.71
N GLY A 103 7.03 2.32 2.80
CA GLY A 103 7.63 3.26 1.87
C GLY A 103 7.20 2.98 0.43
N ILE A 104 6.94 4.05 -0.33
CA ILE A 104 6.70 3.97 -1.78
C ILE A 104 8.05 4.11 -2.46
N LEU A 105 8.58 2.98 -2.91
CA LEU A 105 9.83 2.96 -3.66
C LEU A 105 9.63 3.67 -4.99
N ALA A 106 8.51 3.37 -5.65
CA ALA A 106 8.23 3.83 -6.98
C ALA A 106 6.70 3.89 -7.23
N PHE A 107 6.21 4.92 -7.92
CA PHE A 107 4.82 4.97 -8.42
C PHE A 107 4.66 5.42 -9.91
N ASP A 108 3.85 4.70 -10.69
CA ASP A 108 3.42 5.02 -12.05
C ASP A 108 1.96 5.46 -12.02
N ALA A 109 1.73 6.73 -12.38
CA ALA A 109 0.41 7.34 -12.36
C ALA A 109 -0.51 6.91 -13.52
N GLU A 110 0.05 6.56 -14.68
CA GLU A 110 -0.76 6.12 -15.82
C GLU A 110 -1.27 4.70 -15.57
N ALA A 111 -0.38 3.81 -15.12
CA ALA A 111 -0.73 2.43 -14.79
C ALA A 111 -1.39 2.27 -13.42
N GLN A 112 -1.40 3.32 -12.58
CA GLN A 112 -1.80 3.27 -11.17
C GLN A 112 -1.08 2.14 -10.41
N LEU A 113 0.21 1.94 -10.72
CA LEU A 113 1.04 0.86 -10.20
C LEU A 113 2.06 1.42 -9.20
N ALA A 114 2.07 0.90 -7.99
CA ALA A 114 3.03 1.29 -6.95
C ALA A 114 3.85 0.08 -6.50
N ALA A 115 5.17 0.27 -6.43
CA ALA A 115 6.08 -0.64 -5.75
C ALA A 115 6.30 -0.16 -4.32
N ARG A 116 6.03 -1.02 -3.35
CA ARG A 116 6.00 -0.67 -1.93
C ARG A 116 6.86 -1.62 -1.12
N VAL A 117 7.68 -1.05 -0.25
CA VAL A 117 8.43 -1.79 0.76
C VAL A 117 7.78 -1.56 2.12
N ARG A 118 7.56 -2.63 2.87
CA ARG A 118 6.92 -2.59 4.19
C ARG A 118 7.78 -3.27 5.23
N LEU A 119 7.93 -2.64 6.38
CA LEU A 119 8.37 -3.27 7.61
C LEU A 119 7.14 -3.52 8.50
N ILE A 120 6.85 -4.79 8.78
CA ILE A 120 5.76 -5.21 9.68
C ILE A 120 6.38 -5.99 10.84
N GLY A 121 6.42 -5.36 12.02
CA GLY A 121 7.24 -5.85 13.13
C GLY A 121 8.71 -5.87 12.71
N GLU A 122 9.29 -7.06 12.57
CA GLU A 122 10.70 -7.26 12.16
C GLU A 122 10.84 -7.80 10.71
N ARG A 123 9.74 -7.92 9.98
CA ARG A 123 9.72 -8.52 8.64
C ARG A 123 9.63 -7.45 7.57
N TYR A 124 10.58 -7.48 6.64
CA TYR A 124 10.54 -6.66 5.45
C TYR A 124 9.86 -7.39 4.29
N LEU A 125 8.97 -6.70 3.61
CA LEU A 125 8.19 -7.19 2.49
C LEU A 125 8.29 -6.21 1.31
N LEU A 126 8.30 -6.73 0.09
CA LEU A 126 8.12 -5.98 -1.15
C LEU A 126 6.85 -6.46 -1.83
N ASP A 127 5.99 -5.53 -2.26
CA ASP A 127 4.83 -5.84 -3.08
C ASP A 127 4.59 -4.79 -4.16
N LEU A 128 3.85 -5.19 -5.18
CA LEU A 128 3.28 -4.32 -6.19
C LEU A 128 1.77 -4.22 -5.95
N LYS A 129 1.22 -3.01 -6.04
CA LYS A 129 -0.23 -2.77 -6.03
C LYS A 129 -0.64 -1.96 -7.24
N ALA A 130 -1.64 -2.42 -7.96
CA ALA A 130 -2.20 -1.76 -9.13
C ALA A 130 -3.70 -1.46 -8.98
N GLY A 131 -4.09 -0.24 -9.34
CA GLY A 131 -5.49 0.20 -9.33
C GLY A 131 -5.87 1.02 -8.10
N SER A 132 -7.16 1.33 -7.99
CA SER A 132 -7.72 2.17 -6.93
C SER A 132 -9.14 1.76 -6.58
N GLY A 133 -9.68 2.29 -5.47
CA GLY A 133 -11.03 1.98 -5.00
C GLY A 133 -11.14 0.61 -4.33
N ILE A 134 -12.30 -0.02 -4.52
CA ILE A 134 -12.73 -1.24 -3.84
C ILE A 134 -11.99 -2.50 -4.29
N SER A 135 -11.55 -2.58 -5.54
CA SER A 135 -10.86 -3.75 -6.08
C SER A 135 -9.53 -3.36 -6.70
N ARG A 136 -8.47 -4.01 -6.24
CA ARG A 136 -7.09 -3.77 -6.67
C ARG A 136 -6.40 -5.08 -7.00
N ARG A 137 -5.46 -5.03 -7.93
CA ARG A 137 -4.52 -6.13 -8.12
C ARG A 137 -3.36 -5.96 -7.17
N GLU A 138 -2.99 -7.01 -6.48
CA GLU A 138 -1.81 -7.04 -5.61
C GLU A 138 -0.95 -8.25 -5.97
N SER A 139 0.36 -8.03 -6.14
CA SER A 139 1.30 -9.12 -6.25
C SER A 139 1.39 -9.85 -4.91
N ARG A 140 1.77 -11.12 -4.90
CA ARG A 140 2.14 -11.73 -3.62
C ARG A 140 3.34 -10.98 -3.04
N ALA A 141 3.31 -10.70 -1.73
CA ALA A 141 4.42 -10.03 -1.06
C ALA A 141 5.66 -10.94 -1.01
N ILE A 142 6.79 -10.42 -1.47
CA ILE A 142 8.11 -11.06 -1.38
C ILE A 142 8.73 -10.72 -0.03
N LYS A 143 9.28 -11.73 0.65
CA LYS A 143 10.04 -11.50 1.88
C LYS A 143 11.46 -11.05 1.55
N LEU A 144 11.87 -9.92 2.11
CA LEU A 144 13.22 -9.40 1.96
C LEU A 144 14.10 -9.79 3.15
N SER A 145 15.42 -9.83 2.91
CA SER A 145 16.38 -9.84 4.00
C SER A 145 16.29 -8.52 4.79
N PRO A 146 16.63 -8.50 6.10
CA PRO A 146 16.61 -7.25 6.88
C PRO A 146 17.49 -6.14 6.28
N LEU A 147 18.68 -6.49 5.80
CA LEU A 147 19.61 -5.52 5.18
C LEU A 147 19.01 -4.93 3.91
N THR A 148 18.54 -5.77 3.00
CA THR A 148 17.91 -5.33 1.73
C THR A 148 16.67 -4.49 1.99
N GLY A 149 15.79 -4.95 2.88
CA GLY A 149 14.55 -4.25 3.21
C GLY A 149 14.80 -2.87 3.83
N ALA A 150 15.79 -2.76 4.73
CA ALA A 150 16.19 -1.48 5.30
C ALA A 150 16.72 -0.53 4.24
N SER A 151 17.65 -0.98 3.38
CA SER A 151 18.20 -0.15 2.30
C SER A 151 17.12 0.38 1.35
N LEU A 152 16.17 -0.47 0.93
CA LEU A 152 15.09 -0.03 0.05
C LEU A 152 14.11 0.93 0.74
N LEU A 153 13.84 0.71 2.03
CA LEU A 153 12.99 1.59 2.80
C LEU A 153 13.64 2.98 2.97
N ASP A 154 14.94 3.04 3.14
CA ASP A 154 15.70 4.30 3.18
C ASP A 154 15.64 5.04 1.83
N LEU A 155 15.72 4.31 0.71
CA LEU A 155 15.55 4.87 -0.65
C LEU A 155 14.16 5.48 -0.89
N CYS A 156 13.15 5.14 -0.08
CA CYS A 156 11.83 5.76 -0.17
C CYS A 156 11.87 7.24 0.30
N GLY A 157 12.86 7.61 1.11
CA GLY A 157 13.05 8.96 1.64
C GLY A 157 11.82 9.43 2.41
N GLU A 158 11.27 10.60 2.06
CA GLU A 158 10.05 11.10 2.67
C GLU A 158 8.79 10.35 2.23
N ARG A 159 8.83 9.43 1.25
CA ARG A 159 7.61 8.76 0.74
C ARG A 159 7.20 7.59 1.64
N VAL A 160 7.07 7.85 2.93
CA VAL A 160 6.88 6.86 3.98
C VAL A 160 5.67 7.19 4.84
N VAL A 161 4.97 6.15 5.27
CA VAL A 161 3.87 6.19 6.23
C VAL A 161 4.17 5.23 7.36
N ASP A 162 4.04 5.72 8.59
CA ASP A 162 4.09 4.94 9.81
C ASP A 162 2.69 4.82 10.40
N LYS A 163 2.26 3.60 10.72
CA LYS A 163 0.97 3.35 11.36
C LYS A 163 1.03 2.19 12.35
N LEU A 164 0.08 2.18 13.28
CA LEU A 164 -0.24 1.03 14.11
C LEU A 164 -1.55 0.45 13.61
N ARG A 165 -1.53 -0.85 13.30
CA ARG A 165 -2.73 -1.60 12.88
C ARG A 165 -3.22 -2.46 14.03
N PHE A 166 -4.46 -2.25 14.43
CA PHE A 166 -5.16 -3.00 15.47
C PHE A 166 -6.17 -3.93 14.84
N ASP A 167 -6.24 -5.17 15.32
CA ASP A 167 -7.23 -6.14 14.84
C ASP A 167 -8.57 -5.90 15.60
N LEU A 168 -9.64 -5.55 14.88
CA LEU A 168 -11.00 -5.29 15.38
C LEU A 168 -11.98 -6.37 14.89
N ASP A 169 -11.77 -7.61 15.33
CA ASP A 169 -12.53 -8.80 14.88
C ASP A 169 -12.52 -8.95 13.34
N LEU A 170 -13.60 -8.53 12.67
CA LEU A 170 -13.75 -8.58 11.21
C LEU A 170 -13.15 -7.36 10.48
N PHE A 171 -12.64 -6.38 11.23
CA PHE A 171 -12.10 -5.13 10.72
C PHE A 171 -10.67 -4.93 11.23
N GLU A 172 -9.96 -4.01 10.61
CA GLU A 172 -8.66 -3.52 11.07
C GLU A 172 -8.74 -2.01 11.30
N LEU A 173 -8.17 -1.51 12.39
CA LEU A 173 -8.04 -0.08 12.65
C LEU A 173 -6.60 0.35 12.44
N ASP A 174 -6.40 1.22 11.46
CA ASP A 174 -5.14 1.89 11.20
C ASP A 174 -5.08 3.25 11.88
N CYS A 175 -4.19 3.36 12.86
CA CYS A 175 -3.83 4.62 13.50
C CYS A 175 -2.54 5.15 12.86
N PHE A 176 -2.64 6.19 12.04
CA PHE A 176 -1.47 6.77 11.37
C PHE A 176 -0.66 7.61 12.36
N ILE A 177 0.60 7.24 12.55
CA ILE A 177 1.52 7.87 13.52
C ILE A 177 2.32 8.99 12.85
N SER A 178 2.80 8.74 11.64
CA SER A 178 3.58 9.70 10.88
C SER A 178 3.33 9.53 9.39
N VAL A 179 3.37 10.64 8.66
CA VAL A 179 3.31 10.65 7.20
C VAL A 179 4.37 11.62 6.71
N ARG A 180 5.23 11.15 5.81
CA ARG A 180 6.38 11.91 5.30
C ARG A 180 7.29 12.46 6.40
N GLY A 181 7.51 11.67 7.44
CA GLY A 181 8.30 12.06 8.61
C GLY A 181 7.63 13.11 9.50
N ARG A 182 6.41 13.56 9.19
CA ARG A 182 5.65 14.50 10.02
C ARG A 182 4.75 13.72 10.97
N PRO A 183 4.80 13.98 12.28
CA PRO A 183 3.93 13.31 13.24
C PRO A 183 2.47 13.69 13.00
N LEU A 184 1.58 12.70 13.10
CA LEU A 184 0.12 12.85 13.08
C LEU A 184 -0.51 12.60 14.46
N VAL A 185 0.34 12.62 15.49
CA VAL A 185 -0.01 12.43 16.89
C VAL A 185 0.40 13.70 17.64
N ASP A 186 -0.53 14.33 18.35
CA ASP A 186 -0.24 15.51 19.15
C ASP A 186 0.36 15.17 20.53
N ALA A 187 0.67 16.19 21.33
CA ALA A 187 1.25 16.01 22.66
C ALA A 187 0.30 15.31 23.66
N GLN A 188 -1.00 15.24 23.36
CA GLN A 188 -2.02 14.53 24.12
C GLN A 188 -2.33 13.15 23.52
N GLU A 189 -1.49 12.67 22.60
CA GLU A 189 -1.63 11.43 21.88
C GLU A 189 -2.90 11.30 21.03
N ARG A 190 -3.46 12.44 20.61
CA ARG A 190 -4.61 12.44 19.68
C ARG A 190 -4.11 12.23 18.26
N LEU A 191 -4.75 11.27 17.59
CA LEU A 191 -4.47 10.92 16.21
C LEU A 191 -5.24 11.84 15.28
N SER A 192 -4.60 12.38 14.25
CA SER A 192 -5.28 13.19 13.22
C SER A 192 -5.92 12.34 12.12
N VAL A 193 -5.48 11.10 11.94
CA VAL A 193 -5.96 10.21 10.88
C VAL A 193 -6.10 8.80 11.41
N LEU A 194 -7.32 8.26 11.32
CA LEU A 194 -7.63 6.89 11.67
C LEU A 194 -8.54 6.29 10.59
N HIS A 195 -8.16 5.12 10.07
CA HIS A 195 -8.99 4.38 9.13
C HIS A 195 -9.43 3.07 9.74
N VAL A 196 -10.65 2.66 9.41
CA VAL A 196 -11.11 1.29 9.61
C VAL A 196 -11.15 0.65 8.23
N GLU A 197 -10.58 -0.53 8.09
CA GLU A 197 -10.50 -1.25 6.82
C GLU A 197 -11.05 -2.67 7.01
N ARG A 198 -11.63 -3.23 5.95
CA ARG A 198 -12.00 -4.66 5.89
C ARG A 198 -11.73 -5.19 4.50
N GLU A 199 -11.04 -6.33 4.43
CA GLU A 199 -10.90 -7.14 3.24
C GLU A 199 -12.07 -8.13 3.12
N PHE A 200 -12.46 -8.45 1.88
CA PHE A 200 -13.58 -9.31 1.55
C PHE A 200 -13.17 -10.39 0.56
N GLU A 201 -13.84 -11.54 0.63
CA GLU A 201 -13.59 -12.63 -0.32
C GLU A 201 -14.29 -12.39 -1.67
N SER A 202 -15.34 -11.55 -1.68
CA SER A 202 -16.12 -11.25 -2.87
C SER A 202 -16.66 -9.82 -2.88
N LEU A 203 -17.00 -9.35 -4.08
CA LEU A 203 -17.61 -8.02 -4.25
C LEU A 203 -19.03 -7.96 -3.67
N GLU A 204 -19.77 -9.07 -3.73
CA GLU A 204 -21.12 -9.18 -3.15
C GLU A 204 -21.08 -9.00 -1.62
N GLU A 205 -20.13 -9.66 -0.96
CA GLU A 205 -19.90 -9.49 0.48
C GLU A 205 -19.54 -8.03 0.81
N ALA A 206 -18.63 -7.43 0.03
CA ALA A 206 -18.23 -6.04 0.22
C ALA A 206 -19.42 -5.07 0.07
N GLN A 207 -20.29 -5.28 -0.92
CA GLN A 207 -21.44 -4.43 -1.21
C GLN A 207 -22.54 -4.52 -0.14
N THR A 208 -22.69 -5.68 0.50
CA THR A 208 -23.71 -5.92 1.53
C THR A 208 -23.24 -5.61 2.94
N CYS A 209 -21.93 -5.43 3.14
CA CYS A 209 -21.36 -5.09 4.44
C CYS A 209 -21.89 -3.73 4.95
N ALA A 210 -22.40 -3.69 6.18
CA ALA A 210 -22.70 -2.42 6.84
C ALA A 210 -21.39 -1.71 7.26
N ALA A 211 -21.42 -0.39 7.37
CA ALA A 211 -20.32 0.35 8.00
C ALA A 211 -20.18 -0.07 9.48
N PRO A 212 -18.96 -0.27 9.99
CA PRO A 212 -18.75 -0.67 11.37
C PRO A 212 -19.16 0.44 12.35
N GLN A 213 -19.56 0.09 13.56
CA GLN A 213 -19.63 1.04 14.67
C GLN A 213 -18.27 1.07 15.36
N VAL A 214 -17.61 2.23 15.37
CA VAL A 214 -16.29 2.40 15.98
C VAL A 214 -16.34 3.56 16.96
N PHE A 215 -15.96 3.29 18.21
CA PHE A 215 -16.05 4.23 19.33
C PHE A 215 -17.46 4.79 19.57
N GLY A 216 -18.51 4.05 19.19
CA GLY A 216 -19.91 4.49 19.33
C GLY A 216 -20.42 5.36 18.19
N HIS A 217 -19.66 5.49 17.09
CA HIS A 217 -20.03 6.29 15.92
C HIS A 217 -19.89 5.51 14.62
N THR A 218 -20.68 5.90 13.61
CA THR A 218 -20.53 5.40 12.24
C THR A 218 -19.47 6.23 11.51
N PRO A 219 -18.33 5.64 11.09
CA PRO A 219 -17.30 6.35 10.34
C PRO A 219 -17.74 6.62 8.90
N ARG A 220 -17.14 7.62 8.25
CA ARG A 220 -17.44 8.00 6.86
C ARG A 220 -16.72 7.09 5.89
N GLU A 221 -17.43 6.50 4.93
CA GLU A 221 -16.77 5.69 3.89
C GLU A 221 -15.88 6.55 2.98
N ILE A 222 -14.68 6.04 2.71
CA ILE A 222 -13.62 6.68 1.90
C ILE A 222 -12.99 5.69 0.91
N THR A 223 -13.64 4.55 0.65
CA THR A 223 -13.13 3.48 -0.24
C THR A 223 -12.64 4.02 -1.58
N ASP A 224 -13.42 4.90 -2.20
CA ASP A 224 -13.14 5.51 -3.51
C ASP A 224 -12.43 6.87 -3.44
N ASP A 225 -12.12 7.39 -2.24
CA ASP A 225 -11.35 8.64 -2.10
C ASP A 225 -9.86 8.33 -2.30
N SER A 226 -9.38 8.52 -3.53
CA SER A 226 -7.98 8.29 -3.91
C SER A 226 -6.98 9.16 -3.14
N ARG A 227 -7.44 10.28 -2.55
CA ARG A 227 -6.60 11.17 -1.73
C ARG A 227 -6.29 10.58 -0.35
N ARG A 228 -7.01 9.51 0.05
CA ARG A 228 -6.94 8.89 1.39
C ARG A 228 -6.41 7.47 1.37
N ASN A 229 -5.61 7.10 0.38
CA ASN A 229 -4.89 5.83 0.38
C ASN A 229 -3.42 6.02 0.83
N ASN A 230 -2.76 4.92 1.20
CA ASN A 230 -1.39 4.96 1.72
C ASN A 230 -0.41 5.59 0.71
N LEU A 231 -0.64 5.39 -0.59
CA LEU A 231 0.14 5.99 -1.65
C LEU A 231 0.01 7.53 -1.64
N ALA A 232 -1.21 8.05 -1.64
CA ALA A 232 -1.49 9.48 -1.60
C ALA A 232 -0.94 10.12 -0.32
N TYR A 233 -1.06 9.46 0.83
CA TYR A 233 -0.45 9.93 2.06
C TYR A 233 1.08 9.98 1.97
N ALA A 234 1.71 8.90 1.50
CA ALA A 234 3.16 8.87 1.31
C ALA A 234 3.66 9.96 0.35
N LEU A 235 2.91 10.28 -0.70
CA LEU A 235 3.33 11.26 -1.70
C LEU A 235 2.98 12.72 -1.30
N PHE A 236 1.79 12.94 -0.77
CA PHE A 236 1.19 14.27 -0.63
C PHE A 236 0.83 14.65 0.81
N GLY A 237 0.81 13.70 1.74
CA GLY A 237 0.27 13.88 3.07
C GLY A 237 -1.26 13.68 3.12
N PRO A 238 -1.85 13.64 4.33
CA PRO A 238 -3.30 13.59 4.48
C PRO A 238 -3.96 14.91 4.00
N PRO A 239 -5.17 14.86 3.44
CA PRO A 239 -5.90 16.07 3.08
C PRO A 239 -6.35 16.82 4.34
N SER A 240 -6.58 18.13 4.22
CA SER A 240 -6.91 19.02 5.35
C SER A 240 -8.39 19.03 5.75
N ASP A 241 -9.22 18.20 5.11
CA ASP A 241 -10.69 18.22 5.18
C ASP A 241 -11.30 17.11 6.06
#